data_AF-A0A349LPR6-F1
#
_entry.id   AF-A0A349LPR6-F1
#
_cell.length_a   1.000
_cell.length_b   1.000
_cell.length_c   1.000
_cell.angle_alpha   90.00
_cell.angle_beta   90.00
_cell.angle_gamma   90.00
#
_symmetry.space_group_name_H-M   'P 1'
#
loop_
_entity.id
_entity.type
_entity.pdbx_description
1 polymer ?
#
loop_
_entity_poly.entity_id
_entity_poly.type
_entity_poly.pdbx_seq_one_letter_code
_entity_poly.pdbx_strand_id
1 'polypeptide(L)'
;MKFPILTDLFTDCTKVPRRWFLSVAGLLIVLSALGTYSRYSDSLLLKKAIEAGDFQVVTGCIDNYQIASDKNSTLSFEINSIVFSYNKASRGPFFYEKVYSGQVIKNGSCLEISYLPLENSNAIIKIVQLQRDKRG
;
A
#
# COMPACT_ATOMS: atom_id res chain seq x y z
N MET A 1 -7.28 -20.80 50.36
CA MET A 1 -8.13 -21.22 49.23
C MET A 1 -7.23 -21.77 48.13
N LYS A 2 -7.28 -23.08 47.86
CA LYS A 2 -6.58 -23.71 46.72
C LYS A 2 -7.44 -23.46 45.47
N PHE A 3 -6.85 -22.96 44.39
CA PHE A 3 -7.51 -22.79 43.09
C PHE A 3 -7.13 -23.96 42.16
N PRO A 4 -7.82 -25.12 42.26
CA PRO A 4 -7.52 -26.30 41.43
C PRO A 4 -7.85 -26.10 39.95
N ILE A 5 -8.62 -25.06 39.60
CA ILE A 5 -9.14 -24.83 38.24
C ILE A 5 -8.05 -24.35 37.28
N LEU A 6 -7.06 -23.60 37.77
CA LEU A 6 -5.97 -23.11 36.93
C LEU A 6 -4.97 -24.22 36.57
N THR A 7 -4.73 -25.17 37.47
CA THR A 7 -3.77 -26.27 37.24
C THR A 7 -4.28 -27.28 36.22
N ASP A 8 -5.60 -27.52 36.14
CA ASP A 8 -6.16 -28.48 35.18
C ASP A 8 -6.07 -27.98 33.73
N LEU A 9 -6.24 -26.67 33.49
CA LEU A 9 -6.09 -26.07 32.16
C LEU A 9 -4.65 -26.16 31.61
N PHE A 10 -3.63 -26.04 32.47
CA PHE A 10 -2.24 -26.21 32.04
C PHE A 10 -1.86 -27.68 31.82
N THR A 11 -2.48 -28.60 32.54
CA THR A 11 -2.17 -30.03 32.44
C THR A 11 -2.70 -30.63 31.13
N ASP A 12 -3.82 -30.13 30.60
CA ASP A 12 -4.35 -30.59 29.30
C ASP A 12 -3.56 -30.05 28.08
N CYS A 13 -2.89 -28.90 28.20
CA CYS A 13 -1.97 -28.42 27.16
C CYS A 13 -0.77 -29.36 26.92
N THR A 14 -0.42 -30.20 27.90
CA THR A 14 0.72 -31.13 27.80
C THR A 14 0.37 -32.48 27.17
N LYS A 15 -0.92 -32.79 26.97
CA LYS A 15 -1.41 -34.04 26.35
C LYS A 15 -1.62 -33.95 24.85
N VAL A 16 -1.21 -32.85 24.24
CA VAL A 16 -1.42 -32.63 22.82
C VAL A 16 -0.44 -33.49 22.03
N PRO A 17 -0.92 -34.45 21.20
CA PRO A 17 -0.05 -35.38 20.51
C PRO A 17 0.85 -34.63 19.52
N ARG A 18 2.11 -35.07 19.39
CA ARG A 18 3.11 -34.48 18.48
C ARG A 18 2.60 -34.28 17.04
N ARG A 19 1.66 -35.13 16.59
CA ARG A 19 0.98 -35.03 15.29
C ARG A 19 0.13 -33.76 15.16
N TRP A 20 -0.55 -33.33 16.23
CA TRP A 20 -1.36 -32.10 16.23
C TRP A 20 -0.49 -30.86 16.09
N PHE A 21 0.64 -30.79 16.81
CA PHE A 21 1.61 -29.69 16.65
C PHE A 21 2.16 -29.59 15.23
N LEU A 22 2.50 -30.74 14.62
CA LEU A 22 2.97 -30.77 13.23
C LEU A 22 1.88 -30.33 12.24
N SER A 23 0.62 -30.73 12.45
CA SER A 23 -0.50 -30.28 11.62
C SER A 23 -0.75 -28.78 11.73
N VAL A 24 -0.73 -28.22 12.95
CA VAL A 24 -0.93 -26.78 13.17
C VAL A 24 0.24 -25.98 12.59
N ALA A 25 1.48 -26.42 12.82
CA ALA A 25 2.66 -25.77 12.24
C ALA A 25 2.64 -25.84 10.71
N GLY A 26 2.29 -26.99 10.12
CA GLY A 26 2.13 -27.15 8.68
C GLY A 26 1.06 -26.22 8.11
N LEU A 27 -0.10 -26.12 8.78
CA LEU A 27 -1.17 -25.21 8.38
C LEU A 27 -0.70 -23.74 8.42
N LEU A 28 0.02 -23.33 9.46
CA LEU A 28 0.57 -21.97 9.57
C LEU A 28 1.61 -21.67 8.47
N ILE A 29 2.43 -22.65 8.10
CA ILE A 29 3.39 -22.51 6.99
C ILE A 29 2.64 -22.35 5.66
N VAL A 30 1.60 -23.15 5.41
CA VAL A 30 0.79 -23.05 4.18
C VAL A 30 0.05 -21.71 4.12
N LEU A 31 -0.57 -21.27 5.23
CA LEU A 31 -1.27 -19.99 5.31
C LEU A 31 -0.32 -18.81 5.08
N SER A 32 0.89 -18.86 5.65
CA SER A 32 1.90 -17.82 5.42
C SER A 32 2.42 -17.82 3.98
N ALA A 33 2.61 -18.99 3.36
CA ALA A 33 3.01 -19.11 1.96
C ALA A 33 1.92 -18.62 0.97
N LEU A 34 0.64 -18.89 1.26
CA LEU A 34 -0.47 -18.36 0.46
C LEU A 34 -0.58 -16.84 0.58
N GLY A 35 -0.36 -16.29 1.78
CA GLY A 35 -0.35 -14.85 2.03
C GLY A 35 0.81 -14.12 1.34
N THR A 36 1.97 -14.76 1.19
CA THR A 36 3.08 -14.20 0.41
C THR A 36 2.85 -14.33 -1.10
N TYR A 37 2.22 -15.41 -1.56
CA TYR A 37 1.91 -15.61 -2.97
C TYR A 37 0.94 -14.56 -3.52
N SER A 38 -0.13 -14.24 -2.79
CA SER A 38 -1.12 -13.22 -3.24
C SER A 38 -0.50 -11.84 -3.38
N ARG A 39 0.36 -11.44 -2.44
CA ARG A 39 1.10 -10.17 -2.53
C ARG A 39 2.09 -10.16 -3.69
N TYR A 40 2.66 -11.32 -4.04
CA TYR A 40 3.59 -11.44 -5.15
C TYR A 40 2.89 -11.35 -6.50
N SER A 41 1.71 -11.96 -6.67
CA SER A 41 0.95 -11.89 -7.92
C SER A 41 0.52 -10.46 -8.26
N ASP A 42 0.08 -9.68 -7.28
CA ASP A 42 -0.34 -8.29 -7.49
C ASP A 42 0.83 -7.42 -7.95
N SER A 43 2.02 -7.65 -7.37
CA SER A 43 3.24 -6.95 -7.78
C SER A 43 3.69 -7.28 -9.21
N LEU A 44 3.46 -8.52 -9.64
CA LEU A 44 3.78 -8.97 -11.00
C LEU A 44 2.83 -8.40 -12.05
N LEU A 45 1.53 -8.32 -11.75
CA LEU A 45 0.54 -7.71 -12.64
C LEU A 45 0.82 -6.21 -12.80
N LEU A 46 1.10 -5.51 -11.69
CA LEU A 46 1.48 -4.10 -11.73
C LEU A 46 2.78 -3.89 -12.52
N LYS A 47 3.78 -4.76 -12.34
CA LYS A 47 5.02 -4.72 -13.11
C LYS A 47 4.77 -4.90 -14.61
N LYS A 48 3.97 -5.89 -14.99
CA LYS A 48 3.63 -6.16 -16.39
C LYS A 48 2.86 -5.01 -17.02
N ALA A 49 1.90 -4.41 -16.32
CA ALA A 49 1.16 -3.25 -16.83
C ALA A 49 2.09 -2.03 -17.03
N ILE A 50 3.04 -1.82 -16.12
CA ILE A 50 4.04 -0.74 -16.25
C ILE A 50 4.99 -1.02 -17.43
N GLU A 51 5.50 -2.25 -17.57
CA GLU A 51 6.38 -2.65 -18.68
C GLU A 51 5.67 -2.65 -20.04
N ALA A 52 4.37 -2.97 -20.07
CA ALA A 52 3.54 -2.89 -21.27
C ALA A 52 3.20 -1.44 -21.66
N GLY A 53 3.41 -0.47 -20.78
CA GLY A 53 3.05 0.92 -21.01
C GLY A 53 1.56 1.22 -20.81
N ASP A 54 0.80 0.31 -20.18
CA ASP A 54 -0.65 0.42 -19.94
C ASP A 54 -0.97 1.34 -18.75
N PHE A 55 -0.29 2.48 -18.64
CA PHE A 55 -0.55 3.50 -17.62
C PHE A 55 -1.04 4.79 -18.26
N GLN A 56 -1.85 5.52 -17.52
CA GLN A 56 -2.35 6.83 -17.93
C GLN A 56 -1.46 7.92 -17.35
N VAL A 57 -1.37 9.04 -18.06
CA VAL A 57 -0.67 10.23 -17.59
C VAL A 57 -1.66 11.38 -17.56
N VAL A 58 -1.78 12.03 -16.40
CA VAL A 58 -2.56 13.25 -16.25
C VAL A 58 -1.64 14.38 -15.84
N THR A 59 -1.82 15.54 -16.47
CA THR A 59 -1.09 16.76 -16.16
C THR A 59 -2.08 17.84 -15.78
N GLY A 60 -1.86 18.46 -14.63
CA GLY A 60 -2.72 19.53 -14.14
C GLY A 60 -2.29 20.02 -12.76
N CYS A 61 -3.08 20.94 -12.20
CA CYS A 61 -2.81 21.50 -10.88
C CYS A 61 -3.69 20.84 -9.84
N ILE A 62 -3.11 20.63 -8.67
CA ILE A 62 -3.78 20.01 -7.53
C ILE A 62 -4.90 20.93 -7.04
N ASP A 63 -6.08 20.35 -6.95
CA ASP A 63 -7.21 20.88 -6.20
C ASP A 63 -7.58 19.93 -5.05
N ASN A 64 -8.37 20.45 -4.10
CA ASN A 64 -8.97 19.68 -3.00
C ASN A 64 -7.97 18.82 -2.19
N TYR A 65 -6.75 19.33 -1.97
CA TYR A 65 -5.74 18.68 -1.15
C TYR A 65 -6.21 18.51 0.30
N GLN A 66 -6.18 17.28 0.78
CA GLN A 66 -6.54 16.90 2.14
C GLN A 66 -5.51 15.94 2.72
N ILE A 67 -5.24 16.10 4.01
CA ILE A 67 -4.41 15.20 4.79
C ILE A 67 -5.31 14.58 5.86
N ALA A 68 -5.50 13.27 5.81
CA ALA A 68 -6.12 12.56 6.91
C ALA A 68 -5.21 12.64 8.14
N SER A 69 -5.79 12.97 9.29
CA SER A 69 -5.06 13.09 10.57
C SER A 69 -4.79 11.71 11.22
N ASP A 70 -4.79 10.64 10.43
CA ASP A 70 -4.52 9.28 10.90
C ASP A 70 -3.01 9.03 11.06
N LYS A 71 -2.63 8.00 11.83
CA LYS A 71 -1.23 7.63 12.10
C LYS A 71 -0.40 7.41 10.82
N ASN A 72 -1.07 7.16 9.69
CA ASN A 72 -0.43 6.90 8.41
C ASN A 72 -0.48 8.09 7.43
N SER A 73 -1.07 9.23 7.84
CA SER A 73 -1.14 10.48 7.08
C SER A 73 -1.49 10.25 5.61
N THR A 74 -2.66 9.67 5.38
CA THR A 74 -3.17 9.47 4.02
C THR A 74 -3.42 10.83 3.37
N LEU A 75 -2.83 11.04 2.18
CA LEU A 75 -2.90 12.27 1.41
C LEU A 75 -3.84 12.05 0.22
N SER A 76 -4.83 12.90 0.09
CA SER A 76 -5.78 12.86 -1.03
C SER A 76 -5.80 14.19 -1.75
N PHE A 77 -5.92 14.16 -3.07
CA PHE A 77 -5.99 15.35 -3.91
C PHE A 77 -6.65 15.04 -5.25
N GLU A 78 -7.00 16.09 -5.98
CA GLU A 78 -7.69 16.01 -7.26
C GLU A 78 -6.88 16.70 -8.36
N ILE A 79 -6.84 16.12 -9.55
CA ILE A 79 -6.31 16.76 -10.76
C ILE A 79 -7.29 16.48 -11.89
N ASN A 80 -7.81 17.52 -12.54
CA ASN A 80 -8.78 17.41 -13.65
C ASN A 80 -9.96 16.46 -13.32
N SER A 81 -10.55 16.58 -12.13
CA SER A 81 -11.63 15.70 -11.65
C SER A 81 -11.27 14.24 -11.40
N ILE A 82 -9.98 13.89 -11.40
CA ILE A 82 -9.48 12.57 -11.01
C ILE A 82 -8.96 12.65 -9.59
N VAL A 83 -9.55 11.85 -8.70
CA VAL A 83 -9.14 11.75 -7.30
C VAL A 83 -8.00 10.76 -7.16
N PHE A 84 -6.95 11.22 -6.48
CA PHE A 84 -5.79 10.43 -6.09
C PHE A 84 -5.72 10.36 -4.58
N SER A 85 -5.36 9.19 -4.06
CA SER A 85 -5.08 9.01 -2.64
C SER A 85 -3.81 8.18 -2.48
N TYR A 86 -2.93 8.62 -1.61
CA TYR A 86 -1.65 7.96 -1.34
C TYR A 86 -1.32 8.05 0.14
N ASN A 87 -0.74 6.97 0.67
CA ASN A 87 -0.28 6.89 2.04
C ASN A 87 1.24 6.61 2.03
N LYS A 88 2.00 7.35 2.85
CA LYS A 88 3.46 7.22 2.95
C LYS A 88 3.91 5.81 3.39
N ALA A 89 3.12 5.15 4.23
CA ALA A 89 3.41 3.81 4.74
C ALA A 89 3.09 2.70 3.74
N SER A 90 2.25 2.96 2.72
CA SER A 90 1.83 1.98 1.72
C SER A 90 2.32 2.33 0.32
N ARG A 91 3.52 2.90 0.22
CA ARG A 91 4.17 3.14 -1.07
C ARG A 91 4.28 1.82 -1.83
N GLY A 92 3.65 1.75 -2.99
CA GLY A 92 3.77 0.60 -3.87
C GLY A 92 5.24 0.41 -4.29
N PRO A 93 5.67 -0.82 -4.62
CA PRO A 93 7.05 -1.12 -4.98
C PRO A 93 7.57 -0.33 -6.20
N PHE A 94 6.68 0.26 -6.99
CA PHE A 94 7.02 1.05 -8.19
C PHE A 94 6.85 2.56 -8.00
N PHE A 95 6.63 3.04 -6.78
CA PHE A 95 6.53 4.48 -6.51
C PHE A 95 7.92 5.12 -6.54
N TYR A 96 8.23 5.84 -7.61
CA TYR A 96 9.51 6.53 -7.76
C TYR A 96 9.45 7.93 -7.13
N GLU A 97 9.93 8.04 -5.88
CA GLU A 97 10.02 9.32 -5.14
C GLU A 97 11.18 10.22 -5.62
N LYS A 98 12.06 9.76 -6.51
CA LYS A 98 13.30 10.47 -6.89
C LYS A 98 13.09 11.86 -7.53
N VAL A 99 11.84 12.25 -7.80
CA VAL A 99 11.43 13.56 -8.34
C VAL A 99 10.56 14.36 -7.35
N TYR A 100 10.37 13.84 -6.14
CA TYR A 100 9.43 14.37 -5.14
C TYR A 100 10.15 14.61 -3.81
N SER A 101 10.47 15.87 -3.49
CA SER A 101 10.75 16.23 -2.10
C SER A 101 9.38 16.35 -1.41
N GLY A 102 9.18 15.66 -0.29
CA GLY A 102 7.89 15.51 0.39
C GLY A 102 7.18 16.80 0.87
N GLN A 103 7.62 17.98 0.43
CA GLN A 103 7.14 19.29 0.84
C GLN A 103 6.21 19.96 -0.20
N VAL A 104 5.94 19.33 -1.36
CA VAL A 104 5.42 20.06 -2.54
C VAL A 104 4.00 19.71 -3.01
N ILE A 105 3.33 18.68 -2.49
CA ILE A 105 1.88 18.50 -2.77
C ILE A 105 1.08 19.46 -1.88
N LYS A 106 0.63 20.55 -2.48
CA LYS A 106 -0.34 21.51 -1.92
C LYS A 106 -1.24 21.99 -3.05
N ASN A 107 -2.43 22.48 -2.70
CA ASN A 107 -3.33 23.13 -3.67
C ASN A 107 -2.58 24.16 -4.53
N GLY A 108 -2.85 24.15 -5.83
CA GLY A 108 -2.21 25.01 -6.82
C GLY A 108 -0.84 24.53 -7.33
N SER A 109 -0.31 23.42 -6.82
CA SER A 109 0.93 22.83 -7.35
C SER A 109 0.61 22.02 -8.60
N CYS A 110 1.32 22.28 -9.69
CA CYS A 110 1.07 21.59 -10.97
C CYS A 110 2.00 20.39 -11.11
N LEU A 111 1.40 19.24 -11.38
CA LEU A 111 2.04 17.94 -11.42
C LEU A 111 1.67 17.21 -12.71
N GLU A 112 2.58 16.36 -13.14
CA GLU A 112 2.33 15.27 -14.06
C GLU A 112 2.35 13.96 -13.26
N ILE A 113 1.26 13.20 -13.35
CA ILE A 113 1.07 11.96 -12.61
C ILE A 113 0.88 10.82 -13.61
N SER A 114 1.77 9.83 -13.53
CA SER A 114 1.57 8.54 -14.18
C SER A 114 0.87 7.61 -13.20
N TYR A 115 -0.29 7.09 -13.57
CA TYR A 115 -1.12 6.24 -12.72
C TYR A 115 -1.72 5.06 -13.49
N LEU A 116 -2.07 4.01 -12.75
CA LEU A 116 -2.83 2.88 -13.22
C LEU A 116 -4.25 2.96 -12.67
N PRO A 117 -5.30 3.00 -13.51
CA PRO A 117 -6.67 2.87 -13.03
C PRO A 117 -6.90 1.43 -12.54
N LEU A 118 -7.16 1.28 -11.25
CA LEU A 118 -7.65 0.04 -10.65
C LEU A 118 -9.15 0.18 -10.41
N GLU A 119 -9.83 -0.95 -10.21
CA GLU A 119 -11.29 -1.02 -10.07
C GLU A 119 -11.87 -0.05 -9.02
N ASN A 120 -11.11 0.21 -7.95
CA ASN A 120 -11.54 1.07 -6.83
C ASN A 120 -10.59 2.24 -6.52
N SER A 121 -9.49 2.41 -7.26
CA SER A 121 -8.49 3.43 -6.95
C SER A 121 -7.55 3.74 -8.12
N ASN A 122 -6.89 4.89 -8.08
CA ASN A 122 -5.84 5.23 -9.03
C ASN A 122 -4.47 5.00 -8.37
N ALA A 123 -3.78 3.93 -8.77
CA ALA A 123 -2.47 3.60 -8.24
C ALA A 123 -1.41 4.51 -8.87
N ILE A 124 -0.79 5.37 -8.06
CA ILE A 124 0.25 6.29 -8.51
C ILE A 124 1.56 5.53 -8.73
N ILE A 125 2.10 5.62 -9.94
CA ILE A 125 3.40 5.04 -10.32
C ILE A 125 4.49 6.10 -10.19
N LYS A 126 4.22 7.30 -10.70
CA LYS A 126 5.20 8.40 -10.76
C LYS A 126 4.52 9.74 -10.61
N ILE A 127 5.16 10.64 -9.88
CA ILE A 127 4.76 12.05 -9.79
C ILE A 127 5.96 12.90 -10.21
N VAL A 128 5.74 13.82 -11.13
CA VAL A 128 6.72 14.82 -11.55
C VAL A 128 6.14 16.21 -11.29
N GLN A 129 6.86 17.03 -10.55
CA GLN A 129 6.46 18.43 -10.39
C GLN A 129 6.83 19.22 -11.65
N LEU A 130 5.87 19.93 -12.20
CA LEU A 130 6.14 20.90 -13.25
C LEU A 130 6.71 22.16 -12.61
N GLN A 131 8.01 22.41 -12.84
CA GLN A 131 8.60 23.71 -12.53
C GLN A 131 7.91 24.76 -13.40
N ARG A 132 7.47 25.88 -12.80
CA ARG A 132 7.19 27.08 -13.61
C ARG A 132 8.49 27.42 -14.33
N ASP A 133 8.50 27.33 -15.65
CA ASP A 133 9.62 27.81 -16.46
C ASP A 133 9.80 29.30 -16.14
N LYS A 134 10.83 29.63 -15.35
CA LYS A 134 11.29 31.01 -15.19
C LYS A 134 12.07 31.37 -16.45
N ARG A 135 11.39 31.45 -17.60
CA ARG A 135 11.95 32.12 -18.77
C ARG A 135 11.61 33.61 -18.67
N GLY A 136 12.65 34.34 -18.26
CA GLY A 136 13.06 35.66 -18.74
C GLY A 136 11.99 36.73 -18.87
#